data_AF-A0A6P9DG10-F1
#
_entry.id   AF-A0A6P9DG10-F1
#
_cell.length_a   1.000
_cell.length_b   1.000
_cell.length_c   1.000
_cell.angle_alpha   90.00
_cell.angle_beta   90.00
_cell.angle_gamma   90.00
#
_symmetry.space_group_name_H-M   'P 1'
#
loop_
_entity.id
_entity.type
_entity.pdbx_description
1 polymer ?
#
loop_
_entity_poly.entity_id
_entity_poly.type
_entity_poly.pdbx_seq_one_letter_code
_entity_poly.pdbx_strand_id
1 'polypeptide(L)'
;MLPVDNLKVRDIEKGFMSSKYIFALFNTEQRNVYKDYRQLELACETQEEVDSWKASFLRAGVYPERVVDKDKSGDSEENGSDSLMHSMDPQLERQVETIRNLVDSYMAIVNKTIRDLMPKTIMHLMINNTKEFIHSELLANLYSCGDQNTLMEESLEQAQHRDEMLRMYHALREALNIIGDINTTTISTPLPPPVDDSWLQVQNIPSGRRSPTSSPTPQRRAPAVPPTRPGSRGPAPGPPPVGGPSLGGAPPVPSRPGASPDPFGPPPQVPSRPNRAPPGVPSRKGPSSPTRATLIRSAESSLLDL
;
A
#
# COMPACT_ATOMS: atom_id res chain seq x y z
N MET A 1 -15.57 -21.54 30.07
CA MET A 1 -15.47 -20.42 31.02
C MET A 1 -15.63 -21.00 32.41
N LEU A 2 -14.66 -20.78 33.30
CA LEU A 2 -14.72 -21.21 34.70
C LEU A 2 -15.47 -20.13 35.51
N PRO A 3 -16.60 -20.43 36.16
CA PRO A 3 -17.26 -19.45 37.02
C PRO A 3 -16.36 -19.10 38.21
N VAL A 4 -16.25 -17.81 38.52
CA VAL A 4 -15.42 -17.30 39.63
C VAL A 4 -16.12 -17.33 40.99
N ASP A 5 -17.44 -17.57 40.98
CA ASP A 5 -18.25 -17.63 42.20
C ASP A 5 -17.79 -18.76 43.13
N ASN A 6 -17.72 -18.46 44.42
CA ASN A 6 -17.33 -19.39 45.48
C ASN A 6 -15.91 -19.97 45.32
N LEU A 7 -15.05 -19.36 44.49
CA LEU A 7 -13.63 -19.68 44.44
C LEU A 7 -12.84 -18.90 45.49
N LYS A 8 -11.80 -19.53 46.01
CA LYS A 8 -10.75 -18.89 46.81
C LYS A 8 -9.37 -19.29 46.28
N VAL A 9 -8.40 -18.41 46.55
CA VAL A 9 -6.99 -18.64 46.19
C VAL A 9 -6.23 -19.09 47.44
N ARG A 10 -5.42 -20.15 47.33
CA ARG A 10 -4.47 -20.59 48.36
C ARG A 10 -3.08 -20.73 47.77
N ASP A 11 -2.06 -20.45 48.54
CA ASP A 11 -0.68 -20.75 48.17
C ASP A 11 -0.36 -22.24 48.33
N ILE A 12 0.36 -22.79 47.34
CA ILE A 12 0.85 -24.16 47.40
C ILE A 12 2.32 -24.11 47.78
N GLU A 13 2.70 -24.91 48.77
CA GLU A 13 4.09 -24.99 49.20
C GLU A 13 4.99 -25.40 48.03
N LYS A 14 6.10 -24.67 47.86
CA LYS A 14 7.09 -24.95 46.83
C LYS A 14 7.74 -26.30 47.15
N GLY A 15 7.43 -27.32 46.33
CA GLY A 15 8.07 -28.62 46.47
C GLY A 15 9.59 -28.51 46.38
N PHE A 16 10.30 -29.40 47.09
CA PHE A 16 11.77 -29.36 47.33
C PHE A 16 12.65 -29.21 46.06
N MET A 17 12.10 -29.44 44.86
CA MET A 17 12.80 -29.27 43.57
C MET A 17 12.05 -28.39 42.55
N SER A 18 10.91 -27.81 42.92
CA SER A 18 10.16 -26.93 42.02
C SER A 18 10.82 -25.56 41.98
N SER A 19 11.23 -25.08 40.81
CA SER A 19 11.66 -23.69 40.62
C SER A 19 10.48 -22.73 40.46
N LYS A 20 9.30 -23.25 40.13
CA LYS A 20 8.08 -22.48 39.82
C LYS A 20 7.33 -22.04 41.07
N TYR A 21 6.68 -20.89 40.96
CA TYR A 21 5.77 -20.37 41.98
C TYR A 21 4.36 -20.86 41.66
N ILE A 22 3.67 -21.46 42.64
CA ILE A 22 2.40 -22.14 42.40
C ILE A 22 1.35 -21.66 43.41
N PHE A 23 0.16 -21.37 42.92
CA PHE A 23 -1.04 -21.11 43.73
C PHE A 23 -2.20 -21.97 43.21
N ALA A 24 -3.17 -22.26 44.08
CA ALA A 24 -4.35 -23.05 43.76
C ALA A 24 -5.63 -22.23 43.84
N LEU A 25 -6.55 -22.48 42.90
CA LEU A 25 -7.96 -22.11 43.01
C LEU A 25 -8.74 -23.31 43.53
N PHE A 26 -9.56 -23.10 44.56
CA PHE A 26 -10.43 -24.14 45.11
C PHE A 26 -11.84 -23.58 45.38
N ASN A 27 -12.84 -24.46 45.38
CA ASN A 27 -14.21 -24.07 45.67
C ASN A 27 -14.52 -24.19 47.17
N THR A 28 -15.13 -23.18 47.77
CA THR A 28 -15.50 -23.17 49.20
C THR A 28 -16.57 -24.21 49.56
N GLU A 29 -17.39 -24.61 48.60
CA GLU A 29 -18.43 -25.64 48.77
C GLU A 29 -17.92 -27.05 48.47
N GLN A 30 -16.60 -27.23 48.37
CA GLN A 30 -15.95 -28.52 48.05
C GLN A 30 -16.38 -29.15 46.72
N ARG A 31 -16.94 -28.34 45.80
CA ARG A 31 -17.24 -28.75 44.43
C ARG A 31 -15.98 -28.80 43.57
N ASN A 32 -16.02 -29.61 42.51
CA ASN A 32 -14.97 -29.61 41.52
C ASN A 32 -14.87 -28.22 40.87
N VAL A 33 -13.66 -27.68 40.80
CA VAL A 33 -13.37 -26.41 40.14
C VAL A 33 -13.38 -26.62 38.63
N TYR A 34 -12.65 -27.63 38.14
CA TYR A 34 -12.57 -27.91 36.72
C TYR A 34 -12.61 -29.42 36.46
N LYS A 35 -13.56 -29.89 35.64
CA LYS A 35 -13.79 -31.33 35.39
C LYS A 35 -13.90 -32.11 36.72
N ASP A 36 -13.02 -33.09 36.93
CA ASP A 36 -12.95 -33.92 38.13
C ASP A 36 -11.96 -33.38 39.17
N TYR A 37 -11.33 -32.23 38.91
CA TYR A 37 -10.35 -31.61 39.80
C TYR A 37 -11.02 -30.69 40.83
N ARG A 38 -10.78 -30.98 42.12
CA ARG A 38 -11.26 -30.17 43.26
C ARG A 38 -10.50 -28.86 43.47
N GLN A 39 -9.30 -28.77 42.94
CA GLN A 39 -8.50 -27.55 42.92
C GLN A 39 -7.76 -27.44 41.58
N LEU A 40 -7.48 -26.23 41.15
CA LEU A 40 -6.70 -25.94 39.95
C LEU A 40 -5.39 -25.27 40.36
N GLU A 41 -4.28 -25.96 40.15
CA GLU A 41 -2.94 -25.44 40.44
C GLU A 41 -2.41 -24.67 39.23
N LEU A 42 -2.01 -23.43 39.46
CA LEU A 42 -1.51 -22.50 38.45
C LEU A 42 -0.07 -22.17 38.81
N ALA A 43 0.84 -22.42 37.88
CA ALA A 43 2.27 -22.20 38.05
C ALA A 43 2.72 -21.00 37.20
N CYS A 44 3.45 -20.09 37.83
CA CYS A 44 4.09 -18.94 37.19
C CYS A 44 5.62 -19.05 37.29
N GLU A 45 6.30 -18.34 36.40
CA GLU A 45 7.76 -18.36 36.33
C GLU A 45 8.39 -17.38 37.31
N THR A 46 7.68 -16.29 37.60
CA THR A 46 8.14 -15.23 38.51
C THR A 46 7.13 -14.97 39.62
N GLN A 47 7.62 -14.41 40.73
CA GLN A 47 6.77 -13.99 41.84
C GLN A 47 5.85 -12.82 41.43
N GLU A 48 6.34 -11.90 40.61
CA GLU A 48 5.56 -10.76 40.10
C GLU A 48 4.35 -11.20 39.27
N GLU A 49 4.49 -12.26 38.46
CA GLU A 49 3.36 -12.86 37.76
C GLU A 49 2.32 -13.42 38.73
N VAL A 50 2.74 -14.14 39.77
CA VAL A 50 1.82 -14.66 40.80
C VAL A 50 1.05 -13.51 41.45
N ASP A 51 1.75 -12.44 41.82
CA ASP A 51 1.13 -11.30 42.51
C ASP A 51 0.17 -10.54 41.57
N SER A 52 0.52 -10.38 40.28
CA SER A 52 -0.36 -9.82 39.24
C SER A 52 -1.61 -10.67 39.00
N TRP A 53 -1.47 -12.01 38.95
CA TRP A 53 -2.59 -12.93 38.84
C TRP A 53 -3.48 -12.89 40.08
N LYS A 54 -2.90 -12.90 41.28
CA LYS A 54 -3.65 -12.77 42.55
C LYS A 54 -4.39 -11.44 42.65
N ALA A 55 -3.77 -10.33 42.24
CA ALA A 55 -4.43 -9.03 42.18
C ALA A 55 -5.61 -9.03 41.18
N SER A 56 -5.44 -9.70 40.04
CA SER A 56 -6.50 -9.87 39.04
C SER A 56 -7.67 -10.72 39.56
N PHE A 57 -7.37 -11.82 40.27
CA PHE A 57 -8.38 -12.65 40.94
C PHE A 57 -9.12 -11.90 42.04
N LEU A 58 -8.40 -11.12 42.85
CA LEU A 58 -8.98 -10.26 43.88
C LEU A 58 -9.92 -9.22 43.26
N ARG A 59 -9.51 -8.58 42.15
CA ARG A 59 -10.35 -7.66 41.39
C ARG A 59 -11.59 -8.34 40.79
N ALA A 60 -11.49 -9.63 40.46
CA ALA A 60 -12.61 -10.46 40.01
C ALA A 60 -13.48 -11.01 41.16
N GLY A 61 -13.18 -10.68 42.42
CA GLY A 61 -13.94 -11.11 43.60
C GLY A 61 -13.51 -12.46 44.19
N VAL A 62 -12.40 -13.03 43.74
CA VAL A 62 -11.82 -14.27 44.26
C VAL A 62 -10.79 -13.92 45.32
N TYR A 63 -11.15 -14.10 46.59
CA TYR A 63 -10.31 -13.71 47.71
C TYR A 63 -9.27 -14.79 48.09
N PRO A 64 -8.08 -14.39 48.55
CA PRO A 64 -7.17 -15.31 49.22
C PRO A 64 -7.84 -15.97 50.42
N GLU A 65 -7.49 -17.22 50.70
CA GLU A 65 -7.93 -17.88 51.90
C GLU A 65 -7.38 -17.18 53.13
N ARG A 66 -8.29 -16.79 54.02
CA ARG A 66 -7.91 -16.28 55.34
C ARG A 66 -7.38 -17.47 56.14
N VAL A 67 -6.09 -17.45 56.46
CA VAL A 67 -5.48 -18.36 57.42
C VAL A 67 -6.17 -18.10 58.76
N VAL A 68 -7.11 -18.95 59.15
CA VAL A 68 -7.66 -18.93 60.51
C VAL A 68 -6.72 -19.78 61.34
N ASP A 69 -5.59 -19.21 61.72
CA ASP A 69 -4.76 -19.80 62.77
C ASP A 69 -5.55 -19.72 64.07
N LYS A 70 -6.06 -20.89 64.50
CA LYS A 70 -6.88 -21.02 65.70
C LYS A 70 -6.05 -20.99 67.00
N ASP A 71 -4.76 -20.67 66.95
CA ASP A 71 -3.92 -20.55 68.13
C ASP A 71 -2.78 -19.55 67.90
N LYS A 72 -3.04 -18.25 68.12
CA LYS A 72 -2.06 -17.28 68.63
C LYS A 72 -2.72 -15.93 68.90
N SER A 73 -2.98 -15.69 70.18
CA SER A 73 -3.05 -14.36 70.77
C SER A 73 -1.69 -13.67 70.61
N GLY A 74 -1.65 -12.46 70.03
CA GLY A 74 -0.45 -11.64 70.03
C GLY A 74 -0.40 -10.64 68.88
N ASP A 75 -0.96 -9.46 69.13
CA ASP A 75 -0.46 -8.14 68.74
C ASP A 75 0.29 -8.01 67.39
N SER A 76 -0.33 -7.35 66.43
CA SER A 76 0.34 -6.75 65.25
C SER A 76 -0.56 -5.65 64.68
N GLU A 77 -0.65 -4.54 65.42
CA GLU A 77 -1.28 -3.30 64.98
C GLU A 77 -0.37 -2.45 64.05
N GLU A 78 0.17 -2.96 62.95
CA GLU A 78 1.04 -2.13 62.09
C GLU A 78 1.01 -2.54 60.61
N ASN A 79 -0.08 -2.27 59.90
CA ASN A 79 0.00 -2.19 58.43
C ASN A 79 -0.94 -1.11 57.86
N GLY A 80 -0.72 0.13 58.31
CA GLY A 80 -1.42 1.33 57.84
C GLY A 80 -0.79 2.01 56.61
N SER A 81 0.16 1.36 55.92
CA SER A 81 0.89 1.98 54.80
C SER A 81 0.24 1.77 53.43
N ASP A 82 -0.72 0.84 53.30
CA ASP A 82 -1.41 0.57 52.02
C ASP A 82 -2.64 1.49 51.78
N SER A 83 -3.08 2.19 52.83
CA SER A 83 -4.25 3.10 52.78
C SER A 83 -3.96 4.39 51.99
N LEU A 84 -2.70 4.84 51.96
CA LEU A 84 -2.33 6.11 51.31
C LEU A 84 -2.25 6.00 49.78
N MET A 85 -1.91 4.83 49.23
CA MET A 85 -1.84 4.58 47.79
C MET A 85 -3.24 4.34 47.17
N HIS A 86 -4.26 4.06 47.99
CA HIS A 86 -5.65 3.84 47.57
C HIS A 86 -6.56 5.09 47.68
N SER A 87 -6.00 6.24 48.07
CA SER A 87 -6.74 7.50 48.23
C SER A 87 -6.91 8.28 46.90
N MET A 88 -6.97 7.60 45.76
CA MET A 88 -7.57 8.22 44.59
C MET A 88 -9.08 8.10 44.73
N ASP A 89 -9.78 9.24 44.70
CA ASP A 89 -11.23 9.25 44.72
C ASP A 89 -11.73 8.36 43.57
N PRO A 90 -12.42 7.23 43.86
CA PRO A 90 -12.90 6.32 42.84
C PRO A 90 -13.81 6.99 41.80
N GLN A 91 -14.41 8.14 42.17
CA GLN A 91 -15.19 8.95 41.25
C GLN A 91 -14.29 9.70 40.27
N LEU A 92 -13.20 10.31 40.74
CA LEU A 92 -12.23 11.00 39.89
C LEU A 92 -11.56 10.03 38.90
N GLU A 93 -11.18 8.83 39.34
CA GLU A 93 -10.61 7.81 38.44
C GLU A 93 -11.57 7.44 37.31
N ARG A 94 -12.85 7.22 37.65
CA ARG A 94 -13.90 6.93 36.66
C ARG A 94 -14.12 8.10 35.70
N GLN A 95 -14.10 9.33 36.21
CA GLN A 95 -14.26 10.54 35.39
C GLN A 95 -13.09 10.73 34.44
N VAL A 96 -11.86 10.60 34.92
CA VAL A 96 -10.66 10.70 34.09
C VAL A 96 -10.68 9.64 33.00
N GLU A 97 -11.05 8.41 33.33
CA GLU A 97 -11.16 7.34 32.34
C GLU A 97 -12.27 7.61 31.30
N THR A 98 -13.41 8.15 31.74
CA THR A 98 -14.47 8.59 30.82
C THR A 98 -13.97 9.67 29.87
N ILE A 99 -13.23 10.67 30.39
CA ILE A 99 -12.65 11.75 29.59
C ILE A 99 -11.63 11.21 28.59
N ARG A 100 -10.72 10.31 29.00
CA ARG A 100 -9.76 9.67 28.09
C ARG A 100 -10.47 8.98 26.92
N ASN A 101 -11.46 8.15 27.21
CA ASN A 101 -12.23 7.45 26.19
C ASN A 101 -12.93 8.41 25.20
N LEU A 102 -13.45 9.54 25.69
CA LEU A 102 -14.05 10.57 24.83
C LEU A 102 -13.02 11.29 23.97
N VAL A 103 -11.87 11.65 24.54
CA VAL A 103 -10.77 12.30 23.82
C VAL A 103 -10.21 11.38 22.74
N ASP A 104 -9.98 10.11 23.06
CA ASP A 104 -9.48 9.12 22.09
C ASP A 104 -10.47 8.93 20.93
N SER A 105 -11.77 8.84 21.25
CA SER A 105 -12.82 8.77 20.23
C SER A 105 -12.84 10.01 19.34
N TYR A 106 -12.76 11.20 19.92
CA TYR A 106 -12.73 12.46 19.18
C TYR A 106 -11.49 12.57 18.29
N MET A 107 -10.31 12.30 18.83
CA MET A 107 -9.05 12.34 18.08
C MET A 107 -9.02 11.28 16.97
N ALA A 108 -9.63 10.12 17.16
CA ALA A 108 -9.79 9.13 16.09
C ALA A 108 -10.62 9.68 14.91
N ILE A 109 -11.71 10.39 15.20
CA ILE A 109 -12.54 11.06 14.16
C ILE A 109 -11.72 12.16 13.46
N VAL A 110 -11.07 13.05 14.22
CA VAL A 110 -10.23 14.12 13.67
C VAL A 110 -9.14 13.56 12.77
N ASN A 111 -8.40 12.55 13.23
CA ASN A 111 -7.35 11.91 12.44
C ASN A 111 -7.89 11.25 11.17
N LYS A 112 -9.11 10.67 11.23
CA LYS A 112 -9.77 10.15 10.03
C LYS A 112 -10.09 11.27 9.04
N THR A 113 -10.60 12.40 9.52
CA THR A 113 -10.90 13.57 8.69
C THR A 113 -9.64 14.17 8.08
N ILE A 114 -8.56 14.32 8.84
CA ILE A 114 -7.28 14.85 8.32
C ILE A 114 -6.71 13.91 7.25
N ARG A 115 -6.69 12.60 7.50
CA ARG A 115 -6.21 11.61 6.51
C ARG A 115 -7.03 11.59 5.22
N ASP A 116 -8.31 11.95 5.27
CA ASP A 116 -9.18 12.02 4.09
C ASP A 116 -9.05 13.37 3.36
N LEU A 117 -9.05 14.48 4.09
CA LEU A 117 -9.05 15.82 3.50
C LEU A 117 -7.67 16.24 2.99
N MET A 118 -6.57 15.90 3.67
CA MET A 118 -5.24 16.34 3.26
C MET A 118 -4.85 15.92 1.84
N PRO A 119 -5.02 14.64 1.44
CA PRO A 119 -4.74 14.23 0.07
C PRO A 119 -5.67 14.91 -0.95
N LYS A 120 -6.95 15.15 -0.61
CA LYS A 120 -7.91 15.84 -1.48
C LYS A 120 -7.53 17.30 -1.68
N THR A 121 -7.08 17.97 -0.63
CA THR A 121 -6.59 19.35 -0.70
C THR A 121 -5.35 19.46 -1.58
N ILE A 122 -4.36 18.57 -1.41
CA ILE A 122 -3.15 18.54 -2.26
C ILE A 122 -3.53 18.24 -3.71
N MET A 123 -4.40 17.26 -3.94
CA MET A 123 -4.87 16.91 -5.28
C MET A 123 -5.54 18.10 -5.96
N HIS A 124 -6.44 18.79 -5.27
CA HIS A 124 -7.18 19.90 -5.85
C HIS A 124 -6.30 21.13 -6.07
N LEU A 125 -5.56 21.56 -5.05
CA LEU A 125 -4.82 22.82 -5.08
C LEU A 125 -3.48 22.73 -5.80
N MET A 126 -2.78 21.60 -5.70
CA MET A 126 -1.45 21.46 -6.30
C MET A 126 -1.51 20.67 -7.60
N ILE A 127 -2.02 19.44 -7.56
CA ILE A 127 -1.92 18.54 -8.71
C ILE A 127 -2.83 18.99 -9.85
N ASN A 128 -4.12 19.19 -9.57
CA ASN A 128 -5.09 19.58 -10.58
C ASN A 128 -4.81 20.99 -11.10
N ASN A 129 -4.42 21.92 -10.23
CA ASN A 129 -4.02 23.26 -10.65
C ASN A 129 -2.76 23.25 -11.52
N THR A 130 -1.71 22.50 -11.15
CA THR A 130 -0.50 22.37 -11.98
C THR A 130 -0.82 21.71 -13.32
N LYS A 131 -1.68 20.68 -13.32
CA LYS A 131 -2.16 20.06 -14.54
C LYS A 131 -2.89 21.07 -15.44
N GLU A 132 -3.77 21.88 -14.87
CA GLU A 132 -4.48 22.93 -15.60
C GLU A 132 -3.48 23.92 -16.18
N PHE A 133 -2.56 24.46 -15.37
CA PHE A 133 -1.49 25.35 -15.82
C PHE A 133 -0.71 24.78 -17.02
N ILE A 134 -0.30 23.51 -16.97
CA ILE A 134 0.41 22.85 -18.07
C ILE A 134 -0.44 22.81 -19.36
N HIS A 135 -1.74 22.56 -19.24
CA HIS A 135 -2.62 22.43 -20.39
C HIS A 135 -3.13 23.75 -20.98
N SER A 136 -3.39 24.76 -20.14
CA SER A 136 -4.05 26.01 -20.55
C SER A 136 -3.11 27.22 -20.62
N GLU A 137 -2.10 27.29 -19.76
CA GLU A 137 -1.30 28.51 -19.57
C GLU A 137 0.15 28.37 -20.03
N LEU A 138 0.76 27.20 -19.86
CA LEU A 138 2.18 26.99 -20.14
C LEU A 138 2.58 27.40 -21.55
N LEU A 139 1.78 27.06 -22.57
CA LEU A 139 2.09 27.40 -23.95
C LEU A 139 2.07 28.92 -24.19
N ALA A 140 1.06 29.61 -23.65
CA ALA A 140 0.97 31.07 -23.74
C ALA A 140 2.17 31.74 -23.04
N ASN A 141 2.56 31.20 -21.87
CA ASN A 141 3.74 31.67 -21.15
C ASN A 141 5.01 31.48 -21.98
N LEU A 142 5.24 30.30 -22.57
CA LEU A 142 6.40 30.04 -23.42
C LEU A 142 6.47 30.99 -24.63
N TYR A 143 5.33 31.30 -25.26
CA TYR A 143 5.29 32.28 -26.35
C TYR A 143 5.50 33.72 -25.88
N SER A 144 5.18 34.04 -24.61
CA SER A 144 5.43 35.36 -24.05
C SER A 144 6.89 35.60 -23.63
N CYS A 145 7.69 34.53 -23.48
CA CYS A 145 9.07 34.58 -22.96
C CYS A 145 10.11 35.20 -23.91
N GLY A 146 9.73 35.69 -25.09
CA GLY A 146 10.61 36.40 -26.01
C GLY A 146 11.04 35.53 -27.20
N ASP A 147 12.34 35.46 -27.49
CA ASP A 147 12.85 34.90 -28.75
C ASP A 147 12.63 33.38 -28.88
N GLN A 148 11.61 33.03 -29.65
CA GLN A 148 11.23 31.67 -29.98
C GLN A 148 12.35 30.91 -30.72
N ASN A 149 13.19 31.59 -31.51
CA ASN A 149 14.24 30.92 -32.29
C ASN A 149 15.30 30.32 -31.39
N THR A 150 15.74 31.07 -30.38
CA THR A 150 16.69 30.58 -29.37
C THR A 150 16.08 29.44 -28.54
N LEU A 151 14.79 29.56 -28.17
CA LEU A 151 14.11 28.51 -27.39
C LEU A 151 13.96 27.18 -28.18
N MET A 152 13.82 27.27 -29.50
CA MET A 152 13.66 26.13 -30.41
C MET A 152 14.97 25.72 -31.10
N GLU A 153 16.12 26.18 -30.61
CA GLU A 153 17.41 25.84 -31.20
C GLU A 153 17.68 24.33 -31.11
N GLU A 154 18.15 23.76 -32.21
CA GLU A 154 18.52 22.34 -32.28
C GLU A 154 19.81 22.10 -31.50
N SER A 155 19.87 21.01 -30.71
CA SER A 155 21.11 20.63 -30.06
C SER A 155 22.16 20.18 -31.10
N LEU A 156 23.44 20.48 -30.86
CA LEU A 156 24.51 20.13 -31.78
C LEU A 156 24.55 18.62 -32.10
N GLU A 157 24.27 17.78 -31.11
CA GLU A 157 24.20 16.32 -31.26
C GLU A 157 23.07 15.91 -32.22
N GLN A 158 21.90 16.52 -32.08
CA GLN A 158 20.76 16.24 -32.96
C GLN A 158 21.01 16.74 -34.39
N ALA A 159 21.64 17.90 -34.53
CA ALA A 159 22.02 18.43 -35.84
C ALA A 159 23.02 17.52 -36.56
N GLN A 160 24.05 17.02 -35.83
CA GLN A 160 25.00 16.04 -36.37
C GLN A 160 24.31 14.73 -36.76
N HIS A 161 23.44 14.20 -35.90
CA HIS A 161 22.71 12.97 -36.19
C HIS A 161 21.81 13.11 -37.42
N ARG A 162 21.11 14.25 -37.57
CA ARG A 162 20.32 14.58 -38.76
C ARG A 162 21.20 14.61 -40.02
N ASP A 163 22.37 15.23 -39.94
CA ASP A 163 23.31 15.32 -41.08
C ASP A 163 23.90 13.95 -41.46
N GLU A 164 24.20 13.10 -40.48
CA GLU A 164 24.62 11.71 -40.72
C GLU A 164 23.51 10.89 -41.38
N MET A 165 22.28 11.00 -40.89
CA MET A 165 21.11 10.35 -41.49
C MET A 165 20.89 10.79 -42.94
N LEU A 166 21.03 12.09 -43.22
CA LEU A 166 20.93 12.61 -44.58
C LEU A 166 22.04 12.07 -45.48
N ARG A 167 23.28 12.05 -44.98
CA ARG A 167 24.43 11.50 -45.72
C ARG A 167 24.21 10.02 -46.04
N MET A 168 23.74 9.24 -45.07
CA MET A 168 23.41 7.83 -45.26
C MET A 168 22.25 7.65 -46.25
N TYR A 169 21.20 8.47 -46.16
CA TYR A 169 20.09 8.46 -47.11
C TYR A 169 20.56 8.68 -48.55
N HIS A 170 21.39 9.68 -48.79
CA HIS A 170 21.94 9.96 -50.12
C HIS A 170 22.82 8.81 -50.63
N ALA A 171 23.69 8.25 -49.79
CA ALA A 171 24.51 7.10 -50.15
C ALA A 171 23.68 5.87 -50.53
N LEU A 172 22.59 5.59 -49.80
CA LEU A 172 21.69 4.48 -50.11
C LEU A 172 20.92 4.73 -51.42
N ARG A 173 20.48 5.97 -51.67
CA ARG A 173 19.83 6.39 -52.91
C ARG A 173 20.75 6.20 -54.12
N GLU A 174 22.00 6.58 -53.98
CA GLU A 174 23.02 6.39 -55.01
C GLU A 174 23.30 4.91 -55.26
N ALA A 175 23.45 4.10 -54.20
CA ALA A 175 23.62 2.66 -54.31
C ALA A 175 22.45 1.98 -55.06
N LEU A 176 21.22 2.39 -54.79
CA LEU A 176 20.04 1.90 -55.51
C LEU A 176 20.04 2.29 -56.99
N ASN A 177 20.46 3.51 -57.33
CA ASN A 177 20.60 3.94 -58.72
C ASN A 177 21.64 3.08 -59.45
N ILE A 178 22.81 2.83 -58.82
CA ILE A 178 23.86 1.98 -59.39
C ILE A 178 23.33 0.55 -59.66
N ILE A 179 22.57 -0.03 -58.72
CA ILE A 179 21.93 -1.35 -58.92
C ILE A 179 20.96 -1.31 -60.10
N GLY A 180 20.17 -0.23 -60.22
CA GLY A 180 19.26 -0.02 -61.35
C GLY A 180 19.99 0.06 -62.69
N ASP A 181 21.11 0.78 -62.73
CA ASP A 181 21.94 0.91 -63.93
C ASP A 181 22.53 -0.45 -64.31
N ILE A 182 23.11 -1.21 -63.37
CA ILE A 182 23.66 -2.55 -63.64
C ILE A 182 22.59 -3.48 -64.22
N ASN A 183 21.39 -3.51 -63.62
CA ASN A 183 20.29 -4.37 -64.07
C ASN A 183 19.83 -4.07 -65.50
N THR A 184 19.98 -2.84 -65.97
CA THR A 184 19.52 -2.42 -67.31
C THR A 184 20.63 -2.39 -68.35
N THR A 185 21.90 -2.24 -67.94
CA THR A 185 23.04 -2.05 -68.85
C THR A 185 23.95 -3.27 -69.00
N THR A 186 23.85 -4.28 -68.14
CA THR A 186 24.70 -5.49 -68.24
C THR A 186 23.93 -6.69 -68.78
N ILE A 187 24.55 -7.43 -69.72
CA ILE A 187 24.00 -8.66 -70.31
C ILE A 187 24.65 -9.84 -69.60
N SER A 188 23.83 -10.69 -68.98
CA SER A 188 24.29 -11.96 -68.42
C SER A 188 24.62 -12.94 -69.56
N THR A 189 25.87 -13.32 -69.68
CA THR A 189 26.29 -14.42 -70.55
C THR A 189 25.93 -15.75 -69.89
N PRO A 190 25.10 -16.60 -70.53
CA PRO A 190 24.79 -17.92 -69.98
C PRO A 190 26.07 -18.75 -69.86
N LEU A 191 26.19 -19.52 -68.78
CA LEU A 191 27.35 -20.37 -68.57
C LEU A 191 27.50 -21.36 -69.74
N PRO A 192 28.74 -21.60 -70.22
CA PRO A 192 28.96 -22.60 -71.25
C PRO A 192 28.51 -23.99 -70.74
N PRO A 193 28.03 -24.87 -71.64
CA PRO A 193 27.60 -26.20 -71.24
C PRO A 193 28.77 -26.95 -70.55
N PRO A 194 28.49 -27.76 -69.52
CA PRO A 194 29.52 -28.53 -68.84
C PRO A 194 30.25 -29.44 -69.83
N VAL A 195 31.58 -29.41 -69.80
CA VAL A 195 32.44 -30.24 -70.64
C VAL A 195 32.48 -31.66 -70.06
N ASP A 196 32.30 -32.67 -70.90
CA ASP A 196 32.39 -34.08 -70.50
C ASP A 196 33.87 -34.51 -70.41
N ASP A 197 34.36 -34.72 -69.19
CA ASP A 197 35.75 -35.13 -68.89
C ASP A 197 35.97 -36.65 -69.04
N SER A 198 35.04 -37.38 -69.67
CA SER A 198 35.12 -38.85 -69.85
C SER A 198 36.39 -39.34 -70.57
N TRP A 199 37.14 -38.48 -71.25
CA TRP A 199 38.41 -38.82 -71.91
C TRP A 199 39.61 -38.95 -70.95
N LEU A 200 39.52 -38.42 -69.71
CA LEU A 200 40.62 -38.43 -68.73
C LEU A 200 40.71 -39.72 -67.91
N GLN A 201 39.78 -40.67 -68.05
CA GLN A 201 39.72 -41.88 -67.22
C GLN A 201 40.39 -43.13 -67.82
N VAL A 202 40.94 -43.08 -69.04
CA VAL A 202 41.48 -44.27 -69.71
C VAL A 202 43.00 -44.22 -69.84
N GLN A 203 43.73 -44.23 -68.72
CA GLN A 203 45.06 -44.84 -68.64
C GLN A 203 45.49 -45.01 -67.17
N ASN A 204 45.89 -46.24 -66.80
CA ASN A 204 46.60 -46.66 -65.58
C ASN A 204 45.80 -47.00 -64.29
N ILE A 205 45.49 -48.30 -64.16
CA ILE A 205 46.03 -49.26 -63.18
C ILE A 205 46.05 -48.86 -61.68
N PRO A 206 45.50 -49.69 -60.77
CA PRO A 206 45.36 -49.37 -59.35
C PRO A 206 46.61 -49.79 -58.59
N SER A 207 47.33 -48.85 -57.97
CA SER A 207 48.04 -49.06 -56.69
C SER A 207 48.91 -47.86 -56.29
N GLY A 208 48.79 -47.47 -55.02
CA GLY A 208 49.91 -46.85 -54.31
C GLY A 208 49.85 -45.34 -54.08
N ARG A 209 49.20 -44.94 -52.99
CA ARG A 209 49.69 -43.98 -51.98
C ARG A 209 50.56 -42.79 -52.47
N ARG A 210 50.07 -41.56 -52.26
CA ARG A 210 50.61 -40.56 -51.28
C ARG A 210 50.03 -39.17 -51.57
N SER A 211 49.36 -38.57 -50.59
CA SER A 211 49.28 -37.11 -50.45
C SER A 211 49.41 -36.75 -48.96
N PRO A 212 50.12 -35.65 -48.62
CA PRO A 212 50.63 -35.42 -47.28
C PRO A 212 49.68 -34.64 -46.36
N THR A 213 49.97 -34.81 -45.07
CA THR A 213 49.47 -34.18 -43.84
C THR A 213 48.93 -32.74 -43.90
N SER A 214 47.75 -32.53 -43.29
CA SER A 214 47.15 -31.23 -42.96
C SER A 214 47.43 -30.84 -41.50
N SER A 215 47.99 -29.65 -41.28
CA SER A 215 48.22 -29.05 -39.95
C SER A 215 46.90 -28.57 -39.29
N PRO A 216 46.79 -28.57 -37.95
CA PRO A 216 45.54 -28.31 -37.24
C PRO A 216 45.24 -26.81 -37.01
N THR A 217 44.00 -26.41 -37.25
CA THR A 217 43.40 -25.12 -36.90
C THR A 217 43.10 -25.01 -35.40
N PRO A 218 43.35 -23.87 -34.74
CA PRO A 218 42.94 -23.64 -33.36
C PRO A 218 41.44 -23.27 -33.26
N GLN A 219 40.71 -23.98 -32.39
CA GLN A 219 39.29 -23.79 -32.09
C GLN A 219 39.02 -22.39 -31.50
N ARG A 220 38.29 -21.55 -32.24
CA ARG A 220 37.73 -20.31 -31.72
C ARG A 220 36.35 -20.60 -31.10
N ARG A 221 36.33 -20.67 -29.77
CA ARG A 221 35.15 -20.82 -28.92
C ARG A 221 34.22 -19.60 -29.10
N ALA A 222 32.94 -19.82 -29.41
CA ALA A 222 31.92 -18.77 -29.45
C ALA A 222 31.50 -18.35 -28.01
N PRO A 223 31.13 -17.08 -27.76
CA PRO A 223 30.66 -16.64 -26.44
C PRO A 223 29.18 -16.98 -26.22
N ALA A 224 28.85 -17.18 -24.94
CA ALA A 224 27.57 -17.65 -24.44
C ALA A 224 26.45 -16.59 -24.52
N VAL A 225 25.25 -17.07 -24.81
CA VAL A 225 23.96 -16.36 -24.82
C VAL A 225 23.51 -16.08 -23.36
N PRO A 226 22.91 -14.92 -23.05
CA PRO A 226 22.32 -14.65 -21.73
C PRO A 226 20.92 -15.27 -21.56
N PRO A 227 20.46 -15.56 -20.33
CA PRO A 227 19.29 -16.40 -20.09
C PRO A 227 17.95 -15.68 -20.32
N THR A 228 17.01 -16.44 -20.89
CA THR A 228 15.61 -16.10 -21.16
C THR A 228 14.75 -16.02 -19.88
N ARG A 229 13.89 -15.01 -19.80
CA ARG A 229 12.81 -14.84 -18.80
C ARG A 229 11.53 -15.55 -19.27
N PRO A 230 10.67 -16.10 -18.38
CA PRO A 230 9.50 -16.89 -18.79
C PRO A 230 8.37 -16.04 -19.39
N GLY A 231 7.76 -16.53 -20.46
CA GLY A 231 6.67 -15.87 -21.18
C GLY A 231 5.29 -16.05 -20.56
N SER A 232 4.45 -15.02 -20.75
CA SER A 232 2.99 -15.12 -20.70
C SER A 232 2.40 -14.61 -22.04
N ARG A 233 1.45 -15.38 -22.56
CA ARG A 233 0.83 -15.35 -23.89
C ARG A 233 0.15 -14.03 -24.28
N GLY A 234 0.31 -13.64 -25.54
CA GLY A 234 -0.58 -12.75 -26.31
C GLY A 234 -0.41 -13.03 -27.82
N PRO A 235 -1.48 -13.01 -28.65
CA PRO A 235 -1.38 -13.39 -30.06
C PRO A 235 -0.86 -12.23 -30.94
N ALA A 236 -0.11 -12.59 -31.98
CA ALA A 236 0.56 -11.68 -32.92
C ALA A 236 -0.41 -11.01 -33.92
N PRO A 237 -0.09 -9.82 -34.47
CA PRO A 237 -0.86 -9.17 -35.52
C PRO A 237 -0.57 -9.80 -36.90
N GLY A 238 -1.60 -9.93 -37.73
CA GLY A 238 -1.51 -10.47 -39.10
C GLY A 238 -0.94 -9.48 -40.14
N PRO A 239 -0.59 -9.96 -41.35
CA PRO A 239 0.04 -9.16 -42.41
C PRO A 239 -0.96 -8.32 -43.22
N PRO A 240 -0.53 -7.23 -43.89
CA PRO A 240 -1.42 -6.41 -44.73
C PRO A 240 -1.57 -7.01 -46.15
N PRO A 241 -2.68 -6.74 -46.87
CA PRO A 241 -2.84 -7.21 -48.23
C PRO A 241 -2.13 -6.28 -49.25
N VAL A 242 -1.70 -6.90 -50.35
CA VAL A 242 -1.06 -6.28 -51.52
C VAL A 242 -2.13 -5.91 -52.56
N GLY A 243 -2.05 -4.70 -53.13
CA GLY A 243 -2.75 -4.33 -54.36
C GLY A 243 -2.76 -2.81 -54.64
N GLY A 244 -1.94 -2.36 -55.61
CA GLY A 244 -2.06 -1.02 -56.25
C GLY A 244 -3.02 -1.03 -57.45
N PRO A 245 -3.12 0.01 -58.32
CA PRO A 245 -2.12 1.07 -58.56
C PRO A 245 -2.63 2.53 -58.74
N SER A 246 -1.66 3.44 -58.56
CA SER A 246 -1.41 4.75 -59.18
C SER A 246 -2.29 6.00 -58.95
N LEU A 247 -1.53 7.12 -58.95
CA LEU A 247 -1.86 8.54 -59.20
C LEU A 247 -2.03 9.45 -57.97
N GLY A 248 -1.24 10.52 -58.01
CA GLY A 248 -0.93 11.41 -56.90
C GLY A 248 -2.07 12.29 -56.42
N GLY A 249 -1.91 12.76 -55.18
CA GLY A 249 -2.77 13.73 -54.53
C GLY A 249 -2.49 13.71 -53.02
N ALA A 250 -2.20 14.87 -52.45
CA ALA A 250 -1.98 15.06 -51.01
C ALA A 250 -3.16 14.52 -50.18
N PRO A 251 -2.93 14.04 -48.94
CA PRO A 251 -4.01 13.49 -48.12
C PRO A 251 -4.99 14.59 -47.68
N PRO A 252 -6.32 14.32 -47.66
CA PRO A 252 -7.30 15.29 -47.22
C PRO A 252 -7.35 15.38 -45.69
N VAL A 253 -7.58 16.60 -45.18
CA VAL A 253 -7.87 16.89 -43.78
C VAL A 253 -9.23 16.28 -43.40
N PRO A 254 -9.35 15.48 -42.33
CA PRO A 254 -10.65 14.95 -41.93
C PRO A 254 -11.54 16.04 -41.33
N SER A 255 -12.66 16.30 -42.00
CA SER A 255 -13.78 17.04 -41.44
C SER A 255 -14.44 16.24 -40.32
N ARG A 256 -14.81 16.96 -39.28
CA ARG A 256 -15.45 16.52 -38.02
C ARG A 256 -16.72 15.68 -38.28
N PRO A 257 -16.79 14.40 -37.85
CA PRO A 257 -18.05 13.67 -37.77
C PRO A 257 -18.83 14.11 -36.53
N GLY A 258 -20.13 14.34 -36.73
CA GLY A 258 -21.10 14.59 -35.67
C GLY A 258 -21.23 13.43 -34.70
N ALA A 259 -21.85 13.78 -33.56
CA ALA A 259 -22.15 12.96 -32.39
C ALA A 259 -22.45 11.48 -32.69
N SER A 260 -21.61 10.61 -32.12
CA SER A 260 -21.97 9.22 -31.83
C SER A 260 -22.70 9.13 -30.48
N PRO A 261 -23.55 8.11 -30.26
CA PRO A 261 -24.37 8.00 -29.06
C PRO A 261 -23.55 7.60 -27.83
N ASP A 262 -23.88 8.16 -26.67
CA ASP A 262 -23.30 7.85 -25.37
C ASP A 262 -23.30 6.33 -25.07
N PRO A 263 -22.18 5.74 -24.59
CA PRO A 263 -22.14 4.38 -24.09
C PRO A 263 -22.56 4.27 -22.60
N PHE A 264 -23.06 5.35 -22.00
CA PHE A 264 -23.57 5.36 -20.64
C PHE A 264 -25.09 5.52 -20.65
N GLY A 265 -25.78 4.44 -20.26
CA GLY A 265 -27.22 4.47 -20.00
C GLY A 265 -27.60 5.51 -18.92
N PRO A 266 -28.90 5.80 -18.76
CA PRO A 266 -29.36 6.80 -17.81
C PRO A 266 -28.92 6.43 -16.38
N PRO A 267 -28.62 7.44 -15.53
CA PRO A 267 -28.16 7.19 -14.18
C PRO A 267 -29.26 6.46 -13.38
N PRO A 268 -28.91 5.60 -12.41
CA PRO A 268 -29.91 4.89 -11.62
C PRO A 268 -30.77 5.88 -10.83
N GLN A 269 -32.10 5.71 -10.89
CA GLN A 269 -33.04 6.46 -10.07
C GLN A 269 -32.78 6.19 -8.58
N VAL A 270 -32.63 7.26 -7.81
CA VAL A 270 -32.57 7.21 -6.35
C VAL A 270 -34.00 6.93 -5.82
N PRO A 271 -34.21 5.88 -5.01
CA PRO A 271 -35.52 5.64 -4.41
C PRO A 271 -35.95 6.81 -3.51
N SER A 272 -37.18 7.27 -3.68
CA SER A 272 -37.79 8.34 -2.88
C SER A 272 -37.78 7.97 -1.40
N ARG A 273 -37.07 8.75 -0.57
CA ARG A 273 -37.16 8.65 0.88
C ARG A 273 -38.50 9.21 1.35
N PRO A 274 -39.26 8.51 2.21
CA PRO A 274 -40.37 9.13 2.94
C PRO A 274 -39.81 10.24 3.82
N ASN A 275 -40.45 11.40 3.79
CA ASN A 275 -40.11 12.57 4.60
C ASN A 275 -40.27 12.22 6.09
N ARG A 276 -39.20 11.80 6.76
CA ARG A 276 -39.20 11.52 8.20
C ARG A 276 -38.78 12.78 8.93
N ALA A 277 -39.75 13.46 9.53
CA ALA A 277 -39.54 14.58 10.43
C ALA A 277 -38.53 14.19 11.54
N PRO A 278 -37.69 15.12 12.02
CA PRO A 278 -36.76 14.82 13.10
C PRO A 278 -37.53 14.45 14.38
N PRO A 279 -37.03 13.51 15.20
CA PRO A 279 -37.69 13.17 16.46
C PRO A 279 -37.69 14.39 17.40
N GLY A 280 -38.86 14.69 17.98
CA GLY A 280 -39.05 15.81 18.89
C GLY A 280 -38.22 15.67 20.16
N VAL A 281 -37.56 16.76 20.55
CA VAL A 281 -36.79 16.87 21.78
C VAL A 281 -37.75 16.89 22.98
N PRO A 282 -37.61 16.02 23.99
CA PRO A 282 -38.42 16.11 25.20
C PRO A 282 -38.04 17.38 25.99
N SER A 283 -38.98 18.31 26.11
CA SER A 283 -38.85 19.49 26.98
C SER A 283 -38.90 19.04 28.44
N ARG A 284 -37.72 18.93 29.07
CA ARG A 284 -37.61 18.68 30.51
C ARG A 284 -37.84 20.01 31.23
N LYS A 285 -39.01 20.15 31.85
CA LYS A 285 -39.29 21.21 32.84
C LYS A 285 -38.14 21.25 33.85
N GLY A 286 -37.43 22.38 33.91
CA GLY A 286 -36.44 22.63 34.95
C GLY A 286 -37.10 22.69 36.33
N PRO A 287 -36.44 22.22 37.39
CA PRO A 287 -36.94 22.38 38.75
C PRO A 287 -36.92 23.87 39.15
N SER A 288 -37.98 24.28 39.83
CA SER A 288 -38.14 25.60 40.44
C SER A 288 -37.01 25.90 41.43
N SER A 289 -36.21 26.93 41.15
CA SER A 289 -35.27 27.49 42.12
C SER A 289 -36.03 28.26 43.22
N PRO A 290 -35.63 28.13 44.49
CA PRO A 290 -36.29 28.81 45.60
C PRO A 290 -35.88 30.28 45.67
N THR A 291 -36.89 31.10 45.95
CA THR A 291 -36.87 32.50 46.36
C THR A 291 -35.66 32.87 47.22
N ARG A 292 -34.87 33.86 46.78
CA ARG A 292 -33.91 34.57 47.65
C ARG A 292 -34.34 36.03 47.80
N ALA A 293 -34.45 36.44 49.05
CA ALA A 293 -34.99 37.71 49.52
C ALA A 293 -34.28 38.95 48.98
N THR A 294 -35.10 39.96 48.70
CA THR A 294 -34.77 41.34 48.35
C THR A 294 -34.05 42.02 49.52
N LEU A 295 -32.78 42.40 49.31
CA LEU A 295 -32.13 43.46 50.10
C LEU A 295 -32.11 44.74 49.26
N ILE A 296 -32.85 45.71 49.76
CA ILE A 296 -32.94 47.08 49.28
C ILE A 296 -31.57 47.73 49.43
N ARG A 297 -30.99 48.23 48.33
CA ARG A 297 -29.91 49.21 48.39
C ARG A 297 -30.28 50.42 47.55
N SER A 298 -30.23 51.56 48.23
CA SER A 298 -30.64 52.90 47.79
C SER A 298 -30.02 53.32 46.48
N ALA A 299 -30.81 54.03 45.69
CA ALA A 299 -30.38 54.84 44.57
C ALA A 299 -29.44 55.95 45.05
N GLU A 300 -28.35 56.16 44.31
CA GLU A 300 -27.80 57.48 44.08
C GLU A 300 -27.32 57.59 42.63
N SER A 301 -27.51 58.78 42.13
CA SER A 301 -27.56 59.25 40.76
C SER A 301 -26.21 59.74 40.22
N SER A 302 -26.22 59.94 38.90
CA SER A 302 -25.39 60.83 38.08
C SER A 302 -24.23 60.17 37.34
N LEU A 303 -24.31 60.06 36.01
CA LEU A 303 -24.02 61.08 34.98
C LEU A 303 -22.52 61.41 34.89
N LEU A 304 -21.99 61.24 33.66
CA LEU A 304 -20.83 61.85 32.98
C LEU A 304 -20.01 60.74 32.29
N ASP A 305 -20.10 60.55 30.96
CA ASP A 305 -19.60 61.35 29.83
C ASP A 305 -18.13 61.03 29.47
N LEU A 306 -17.88 60.84 28.16
CA LEU A 306 -16.70 60.35 27.41
C LEU A 306 -16.39 58.83 27.37
#